data_AF-X1SG17-F1
#
_entry.id   AF-X1SG17-F1
#
_cell.length_a   1.000
_cell.length_b   1.000
_cell.length_c   1.000
_cell.angle_alpha   90.00
_cell.angle_beta   90.00
_cell.angle_gamma   90.00
#
_symmetry.space_group_name_H-M   'P 1'
#
loop_
_entity.id
_entity.type
_entity.pdbx_description
1 polymer ?
#
loop_
_entity_poly.entity_id
_entity_poly.type
_entity_poly.pdbx_seq_one_letter_code
_entity_poly.pdbx_strand_id
1 'polypeptide(L)'
;LITFSDHPTRLFDWDIGTIDVFIRKIGEQYFAVLKDETYPTLYWTTGKTIRIAKAPALLGPYSEPSGPISPNFREAPMLIPSPDGKIWYMYYEQYPGVSYGLSIADNMSGPWYQASGYTFYSDWDKYSLPPSVRHGCMITILKEEYNKLVDHFGIDQ
;
A
#
# COMPACT_ATOMS: atom_id res chain seq x y z
N LEU A 1 -16.42 -9.90 22.50
CA LEU A 1 -15.18 -9.07 22.57
C LEU A 1 -14.02 -9.93 22.09
N ILE A 2 -13.07 -9.35 21.37
CA ILE A 2 -11.77 -10.00 21.10
C ILE A 2 -10.86 -9.66 22.29
N THR A 3 -10.21 -10.68 22.85
CA THR A 3 -9.24 -10.52 23.93
C THR A 3 -7.84 -10.70 23.34
N PHE A 4 -6.96 -9.72 23.54
CA PHE A 4 -5.55 -9.81 23.14
C PHE A 4 -4.72 -10.49 24.23
N SER A 5 -3.54 -10.98 23.87
CA SER A 5 -2.58 -11.51 24.85
C SER A 5 -2.12 -10.43 25.83
N ASP A 6 -1.75 -10.83 27.04
CA ASP A 6 -1.28 -9.92 28.09
C ASP A 6 0.00 -9.15 27.69
N HIS A 7 0.81 -9.75 26.82
CA HIS A 7 2.04 -9.15 26.30
C HIS A 7 2.06 -9.16 24.76
N PRO A 8 2.54 -8.07 24.13
CA PRO A 8 2.76 -8.06 22.70
C PRO A 8 3.98 -8.93 22.34
N THR A 9 3.89 -9.65 21.23
CA THR A 9 5.01 -10.39 20.64
C THR A 9 5.45 -9.68 19.37
N ARG A 10 6.77 -9.66 19.13
CA ARG A 10 7.32 -9.16 17.87
C ARG A 10 6.84 -10.04 16.72
N LEU A 11 6.25 -9.42 15.70
CA LEU A 11 5.74 -10.14 14.52
C LEU A 11 6.81 -10.35 13.44
N PHE A 12 7.74 -9.40 13.32
CA PHE A 12 8.81 -9.42 12.33
C PHE A 12 10.15 -9.32 13.02
N ASP A 13 11.03 -10.30 12.81
CA ASP A 13 12.36 -10.35 13.43
C ASP A 13 13.43 -9.54 12.69
N TRP A 14 13.07 -8.84 11.60
CA TRP A 14 13.99 -8.03 10.81
C TRP A 14 14.48 -6.78 11.55
N ASP A 15 15.72 -6.38 11.30
CA ASP A 15 16.29 -5.13 11.77
C ASP A 15 16.07 -3.99 10.76
N ILE A 16 14.79 -3.67 10.53
CA ILE A 16 14.34 -2.63 9.60
C ILE A 16 13.31 -1.76 10.33
N GLY A 17 13.38 -0.43 10.15
CA GLY A 17 12.33 0.46 10.62
C GLY A 17 11.03 0.14 9.88
N THR A 18 10.02 -0.40 10.55
CA THR A 18 8.76 -0.81 9.92
C THR A 18 7.59 0.01 10.46
N ILE A 19 6.83 0.64 9.56
CA ILE A 19 5.57 1.31 9.89
C ILE A 19 4.51 1.03 8.82
N ASP A 20 3.28 1.50 9.06
CA ASP A 20 2.13 1.41 8.15
C ASP A 20 1.86 -0.01 7.63
N VAL A 21 2.00 -0.99 8.52
CA VAL A 21 1.88 -2.41 8.16
C VAL A 21 0.41 -2.81 8.05
N PHE A 22 0.06 -3.52 6.98
CA PHE A 22 -1.15 -4.32 6.93
C PHE A 22 -0.84 -5.74 6.45
N ILE A 23 -1.69 -6.69 6.84
CA ILE A 23 -1.57 -8.09 6.44
C ILE A 23 -2.82 -8.53 5.70
N ARG A 24 -2.62 -9.16 4.54
CA ARG A 24 -3.71 -9.72 3.73
C ARG A 24 -3.49 -11.21 3.49
N LYS A 25 -4.53 -12.00 3.72
CA LYS A 25 -4.55 -13.40 3.28
C LYS A 25 -4.99 -13.46 1.82
N ILE A 26 -4.17 -14.09 0.97
CA ILE A 26 -4.48 -14.35 -0.45
C ILE A 26 -4.17 -15.82 -0.72
N GLY A 27 -5.20 -16.59 -1.06
CA GLY A 27 -5.10 -18.05 -1.10
C GLY A 27 -4.72 -18.61 0.27
N GLU A 28 -3.68 -19.44 0.29
CA GLU A 28 -3.15 -20.06 1.51
C GLU A 28 -2.03 -19.24 2.17
N GLN A 29 -1.65 -18.10 1.58
CA GLN A 29 -0.52 -17.30 2.04
C GLN A 29 -0.98 -15.98 2.69
N TYR A 30 -0.14 -15.48 3.58
CA TYR A 30 -0.27 -14.16 4.18
C TYR A 30 0.80 -13.25 3.60
N PHE A 31 0.40 -12.05 3.22
CA PHE A 31 1.29 -11.01 2.72
C PHE A 31 1.26 -9.84 3.68
N ALA A 32 2.41 -9.51 4.28
CA ALA A 32 2.60 -8.26 5.01
C ALA A 32 3.10 -7.22 4.02
N VAL A 33 2.38 -6.11 3.91
CA VAL A 33 2.81 -4.93 3.17
C VAL A 33 3.21 -3.90 4.21
N LEU A 34 4.37 -3.29 4.04
CA LEU A 34 4.97 -2.41 5.03
C LEU A 34 5.71 -1.26 4.36
N LYS A 35 5.84 -0.16 5.10
CA LYS A 35 6.80 0.89 4.78
C LYS A 35 8.12 0.59 5.49
N ASP A 36 9.19 0.54 4.71
CA ASP A 36 10.56 0.62 5.21
C ASP A 36 10.87 2.08 5.56
N GLU A 37 10.88 2.41 6.84
CA GLU A 37 11.10 3.76 7.36
C GLU A 37 12.59 4.13 7.48
N THR A 38 13.49 3.23 7.12
CA THR A 38 14.93 3.48 7.13
C THR A 38 15.26 4.65 6.19
N TYR A 39 16.06 5.60 6.66
CA TYR A 39 16.47 6.73 5.82
C TYR A 39 17.41 6.23 4.70
N PRO A 40 17.26 6.68 3.44
CA PRO A 40 18.13 6.21 2.36
C PRO A 40 19.58 6.64 2.59
N THR A 41 20.51 5.72 2.40
CA THR A 41 21.95 5.96 2.52
C THR A 41 22.71 5.35 1.33
N LEU A 42 24.02 5.54 1.26
CA LEU A 42 24.88 4.88 0.27
C LEU A 42 24.83 3.34 0.35
N TYR A 43 24.49 2.79 1.52
CA TYR A 43 24.41 1.35 1.78
C TYR A 43 22.98 0.80 1.81
N TRP A 44 21.99 1.70 1.81
CA TRP A 44 20.57 1.37 1.78
C TRP A 44 19.81 2.38 0.92
N THR A 45 19.99 2.27 -0.39
CA THR A 45 19.48 3.26 -1.35
C THR A 45 17.96 3.22 -1.50
N THR A 46 17.30 2.19 -0.97
CA THR A 46 15.86 1.91 -1.15
C THR A 46 15.04 2.12 0.12
N GLY A 47 15.56 2.85 1.11
CA GLY A 47 14.79 3.26 2.30
C GLY A 47 13.58 4.14 1.97
N LYS A 48 12.63 4.31 2.88
CA LYS A 48 11.37 5.06 2.68
C LYS A 48 10.51 4.52 1.53
N THR A 49 10.55 3.21 1.29
CA THR A 49 9.79 2.54 0.23
C THR A 49 8.74 1.58 0.80
N ILE A 50 7.78 1.20 -0.03
CA ILE A 50 6.85 0.10 0.29
C ILE A 50 7.49 -1.23 -0.11
N ARG A 51 7.33 -2.25 0.75
CA ARG A 51 7.85 -3.61 0.55
C ARG A 51 6.80 -4.65 0.93
N ILE A 52 6.98 -5.88 0.46
CA ILE A 52 6.10 -7.01 0.73
C ILE A 52 6.92 -8.17 1.31
N ALA A 53 6.44 -8.76 2.40
CA ALA A 53 6.91 -10.04 2.92
C ALA A 53 5.78 -11.07 2.90
N LYS A 54 6.11 -12.37 2.86
CA LYS A 54 5.10 -13.44 2.83
C LYS A 54 5.31 -14.46 3.95
N ALA A 55 4.23 -15.06 4.40
CA ALA A 55 4.23 -16.12 5.42
C ALA A 55 3.20 -17.21 5.11
N PRO A 56 3.43 -18.45 5.57
CA PRO A 56 2.45 -19.52 5.49
C PRO A 56 1.32 -19.38 6.54
N ALA A 57 1.52 -18.56 7.59
CA ALA A 57 0.55 -18.31 8.64
C ALA A 57 0.52 -16.84 9.05
N LEU A 58 -0.59 -16.41 9.65
CA LEU A 58 -0.82 -15.00 10.05
C LEU A 58 0.27 -14.46 10.99
N LEU A 59 0.78 -15.32 11.87
CA LEU A 59 1.81 -14.95 12.85
C LEU A 59 3.22 -15.30 12.38
N GLY A 60 3.41 -15.58 11.09
CA GLY A 60 4.69 -15.88 10.49
C GLY A 60 5.07 -17.37 10.47
N PRO A 61 6.36 -17.70 10.27
CA PRO A 61 7.44 -16.74 10.03
C PRO A 61 7.25 -16.01 8.70
N TYR A 62 7.53 -14.71 8.68
CA TYR A 62 7.56 -13.93 7.44
C TYR A 62 8.94 -14.01 6.78
N SER A 63 8.98 -14.10 5.46
CA SER A 63 10.21 -13.97 4.65
C SER A 63 10.87 -12.61 4.86
N GLU A 64 12.13 -12.45 4.46
CA GLU A 64 12.68 -11.10 4.27
C GLU A 64 11.77 -10.25 3.36
N PRO A 65 11.66 -8.93 3.60
CA PRO A 65 10.91 -8.04 2.73
C PRO A 65 11.49 -8.04 1.30
N SER A 66 10.61 -7.91 0.32
CA SER A 66 10.98 -7.78 -1.09
C SER A 66 11.86 -6.56 -1.36
N GLY A 67 12.36 -6.46 -2.60
CA GLY A 67 12.76 -5.18 -3.15
C GLY A 67 11.63 -4.14 -3.10
N PRO A 68 11.95 -2.85 -3.28
CA PRO A 68 10.96 -1.79 -3.22
C PRO A 68 9.90 -1.95 -4.33
N ILE A 69 8.63 -1.76 -3.99
CA ILE A 69 7.51 -1.74 -4.97
C ILE A 69 7.02 -0.32 -5.26
N SER A 70 7.66 0.68 -4.66
CA SER A 70 7.43 2.10 -4.83
C SER A 70 8.76 2.85 -4.93
N PRO A 71 8.76 4.11 -5.40
CA PRO A 71 9.88 5.02 -5.16
C PRO A 71 10.13 5.26 -3.67
N ASN A 72 11.28 5.89 -3.35
CA ASN A 72 11.55 6.39 -2.00
C ASN A 72 10.55 7.49 -1.59
N PHE A 73 10.50 7.75 -0.29
CA PHE A 73 9.61 8.73 0.35
C PHE A 73 8.14 8.48 0.02
N ARG A 74 7.73 7.23 0.17
CA ARG A 74 6.33 6.78 0.09
C ARG A 74 5.91 6.13 1.41
N GLU A 75 4.63 6.26 1.74
CA GLU A 75 4.05 5.80 3.00
C GLU A 75 2.58 5.42 2.87
N ALA A 76 1.97 4.98 3.97
CA ALA A 76 0.54 4.68 4.03
C ALA A 76 0.04 3.78 2.87
N PRO A 77 0.65 2.61 2.63
CA PRO A 77 0.27 1.77 1.51
C PRO A 77 -1.15 1.21 1.69
N MET A 78 -1.91 1.17 0.60
CA MET A 78 -3.26 0.58 0.55
C MET A 78 -3.43 -0.28 -0.70
N LEU A 79 -4.02 -1.46 -0.52
CA LEU A 79 -4.16 -2.47 -1.56
C LEU A 79 -5.62 -2.78 -1.85
N ILE A 80 -6.07 -2.49 -3.08
CA ILE A 80 -7.38 -2.87 -3.60
C ILE A 80 -7.24 -3.63 -4.93
N PRO A 81 -8.17 -4.52 -5.28
CA PRO A 81 -8.20 -5.08 -6.63
C PRO A 81 -8.55 -4.00 -7.65
N SER A 82 -8.13 -4.18 -8.90
CA SER A 82 -8.60 -3.40 -10.04
C SER A 82 -10.12 -3.56 -10.21
N PRO A 83 -10.81 -2.65 -10.92
CA PRO A 83 -12.26 -2.74 -11.15
C PRO A 83 -12.72 -4.06 -11.77
N ASP A 84 -11.89 -4.71 -12.58
CA ASP A 84 -12.16 -6.02 -13.20
C ASP A 84 -11.63 -7.21 -12.37
N GLY A 85 -11.01 -6.95 -11.22
CA GLY A 85 -10.50 -7.95 -10.30
C GLY A 85 -9.27 -8.72 -10.79
N LYS A 86 -8.65 -8.33 -11.91
CA LYS A 86 -7.54 -9.09 -12.53
C LYS A 86 -6.17 -8.75 -11.98
N ILE A 87 -5.97 -7.53 -11.51
CA ILE A 87 -4.69 -7.06 -10.99
C ILE A 87 -4.89 -6.32 -9.67
N TRP A 88 -3.80 -6.09 -8.98
CA TRP A 88 -3.72 -5.36 -7.72
C TRP A 88 -3.31 -3.92 -7.97
N TYR A 89 -3.98 -2.99 -7.29
CA TYR A 89 -3.60 -1.59 -7.19
C TYR A 89 -3.04 -1.33 -5.80
N MET A 90 -1.76 -0.95 -5.74
CA MET A 90 -1.06 -0.50 -4.55
C MET A 90 -0.95 1.02 -4.59
N TYR A 91 -1.80 1.68 -3.84
CA TYR A 91 -1.71 3.11 -3.60
C TYR A 91 -0.77 3.38 -2.44
N TYR A 92 -0.07 4.51 -2.50
CA TYR A 92 0.77 4.98 -1.40
C TYR A 92 0.86 6.50 -1.44
N GLU A 93 0.91 7.10 -0.26
CA GLU A 93 1.07 8.53 -0.11
C GLU A 93 2.52 8.93 -0.44
N GLN A 94 2.71 10.05 -1.12
CA GLN A 94 4.01 10.70 -1.27
C GLN A 94 4.25 11.63 -0.08
N TYR A 95 5.24 11.29 0.74
CA TYR A 95 5.66 12.11 1.87
C TYR A 95 6.10 13.52 1.39
N PRO A 96 5.76 14.61 2.12
CA PRO A 96 4.98 14.66 3.37
C PRO A 96 3.47 14.89 3.18
N GLY A 97 2.83 14.19 2.23
CA GLY A 97 1.41 14.32 1.91
C GLY A 97 1.14 15.24 0.73
N VAL A 98 1.96 15.14 -0.31
CA VAL A 98 1.87 15.98 -1.51
C VAL A 98 0.90 15.39 -2.53
N SER A 99 0.94 14.07 -2.70
CA SER A 99 0.18 13.33 -3.72
C SER A 99 0.09 11.86 -3.35
N TYR A 100 -0.57 11.06 -4.17
CA TYR A 100 -0.53 9.61 -4.11
C TYR A 100 0.08 9.04 -5.38
N GLY A 101 0.89 8.00 -5.24
CA GLY A 101 1.34 7.17 -6.35
C GLY A 101 0.58 5.85 -6.41
N LEU A 102 0.72 5.17 -7.55
CA LEU A 102 0.08 3.88 -7.81
C LEU A 102 1.09 2.94 -8.44
N SER A 103 1.30 1.78 -7.82
CA SER A 103 1.94 0.61 -8.45
C SER A 103 0.93 -0.49 -8.69
N ILE A 104 1.09 -1.24 -9.77
CA ILE A 104 0.20 -2.34 -10.17
C ILE A 104 0.97 -3.64 -10.39
N ALA A 105 0.34 -4.77 -10.09
CA ALA A 105 0.86 -6.11 -10.37
C ALA A 105 -0.31 -7.11 -10.50
N ASP A 106 -0.16 -8.16 -11.30
CA ASP A 106 -1.15 -9.23 -11.40
C ASP A 106 -1.11 -10.21 -10.21
N ASN A 107 -0.04 -10.14 -9.39
CA ASN A 107 0.13 -10.96 -8.20
C ASN A 107 0.99 -10.24 -7.15
N MET A 108 0.90 -10.67 -5.88
CA MET A 108 1.61 -10.02 -4.77
C MET A 108 3.13 -10.18 -4.81
N SER A 109 3.65 -11.19 -5.52
CA SER A 109 5.10 -11.36 -5.68
C SER A 109 5.68 -10.47 -6.78
N GLY A 110 4.84 -9.73 -7.50
CA GLY A 110 5.24 -8.88 -8.61
C GLY A 110 5.49 -9.66 -9.91
N PRO A 111 6.11 -9.02 -10.92
CA PRO A 111 6.72 -7.70 -10.87
C PRO A 111 5.70 -6.58 -10.63
N TRP A 112 6.13 -5.54 -9.92
CA TRP A 112 5.33 -4.33 -9.69
C TRP A 112 5.75 -3.23 -10.65
N TYR A 113 4.77 -2.62 -11.31
CA TYR A 113 4.97 -1.51 -12.25
C TYR A 113 4.33 -0.24 -11.69
N GLN A 114 5.10 0.85 -11.61
CA GLN A 114 4.57 2.14 -11.18
C GLN A 114 3.77 2.81 -12.31
N ALA A 115 2.46 2.86 -12.15
CA ALA A 115 1.53 3.37 -13.15
C ALA A 115 1.24 4.88 -13.05
N SER A 116 1.51 5.52 -11.90
CA SER A 116 1.33 6.98 -11.69
C SER A 116 2.21 7.52 -10.54
N GLY A 117 2.48 8.83 -10.55
CA GLY A 117 3.29 9.51 -9.53
C GLY A 117 4.81 9.40 -9.72
N TYR A 118 5.27 9.18 -10.96
CA TYR A 118 6.71 9.10 -11.33
C TYR A 118 7.12 9.99 -12.50
N THR A 119 6.16 10.62 -13.18
CA THR A 119 6.41 11.26 -14.47
C THR A 119 6.89 12.70 -14.35
N PHE A 120 6.84 13.31 -13.15
CA PHE A 120 7.06 14.75 -12.92
C PHE A 120 6.13 15.69 -13.74
N TYR A 121 5.10 15.11 -14.38
CA TYR A 121 4.09 15.79 -15.19
C TYR A 121 2.72 15.46 -14.60
N SER A 122 2.13 16.42 -13.89
CA SER A 122 0.84 16.23 -13.21
C SER A 122 -0.31 16.00 -14.18
N ASP A 123 -0.20 16.49 -15.42
CA ASP A 123 -1.16 16.26 -16.50
C ASP A 123 -1.11 14.84 -17.08
N TRP A 124 -0.12 14.02 -16.67
CA TRP A 124 -0.02 12.61 -17.05
C TRP A 124 -0.58 11.67 -15.99
N ASP A 125 -0.98 12.19 -14.83
CA ASP A 125 -1.59 11.38 -13.79
C ASP A 125 -2.96 10.88 -14.24
N LYS A 126 -3.17 9.56 -14.11
CA LYS A 126 -4.39 8.88 -14.55
C LYS A 126 -5.57 9.06 -13.60
N TYR A 127 -5.32 9.62 -12.42
CA TYR A 127 -6.30 9.85 -11.37
C TYR A 127 -5.87 11.03 -10.52
N SER A 128 -6.84 11.66 -9.84
CA SER A 128 -6.61 12.66 -8.81
C SER A 128 -7.30 12.23 -7.53
N LEU A 129 -6.86 12.80 -6.41
CA LEU A 129 -7.51 12.64 -5.12
C LEU A 129 -7.94 14.01 -4.59
N PRO A 130 -8.97 14.06 -3.72
CA PRO A 130 -9.34 15.31 -3.05
C PRO A 130 -8.13 15.94 -2.34
N PRO A 131 -8.11 17.27 -2.17
CA PRO A 131 -7.06 17.92 -1.41
C PRO A 131 -7.02 17.36 0.02
N SER A 132 -5.81 17.32 0.59
CA SER A 132 -5.57 16.96 1.99
C SER A 132 -5.93 15.52 2.39
N VAL A 133 -6.18 14.61 1.45
CA VAL A 133 -6.23 13.18 1.78
C VAL A 133 -4.89 12.73 2.37
N ARG A 134 -4.93 11.93 3.42
CA ARG A 134 -3.78 11.37 4.14
C ARG A 134 -4.06 9.91 4.46
N HIS A 135 -3.06 9.23 5.04
CA HIS A 135 -3.14 7.86 5.53
C HIS A 135 -4.54 7.46 6.04
N GLY A 136 -5.14 6.51 5.34
CA GLY A 136 -6.44 5.91 5.63
C GLY A 136 -6.62 4.65 4.80
N CYS A 137 -7.79 4.04 4.86
CA CYS A 137 -8.08 2.81 4.11
C CYS A 137 -8.75 3.11 2.76
N MET A 138 -8.51 2.27 1.76
CA MET A 138 -9.28 2.23 0.53
C MET A 138 -10.12 0.96 0.49
N ILE A 139 -11.40 1.12 0.17
CA ILE A 139 -12.32 0.00 -0.01
C ILE A 139 -12.94 0.06 -1.40
N THR A 140 -13.27 -1.10 -1.94
CA THR A 140 -14.06 -1.19 -3.16
C THR A 140 -15.52 -0.97 -2.84
N ILE A 141 -16.20 -0.15 -3.62
CA ILE A 141 -17.65 0.04 -3.58
C ILE A 141 -18.25 -0.38 -4.93
N LEU A 142 -19.50 -0.81 -4.90
CA LEU A 142 -20.28 -1.09 -6.10
C LEU A 142 -20.57 0.20 -6.87
N LYS A 143 -20.78 0.06 -8.19
CA LYS A 143 -21.16 1.22 -9.02
C LYS A 143 -22.46 1.87 -8.53
N GLU A 144 -23.40 1.08 -8.03
CA GLU A 144 -24.66 1.58 -7.47
C GLU A 144 -24.44 2.39 -6.18
N GLU A 145 -23.50 1.96 -5.33
CA GLU A 145 -23.14 2.70 -4.12
C GLU A 145 -22.45 4.01 -4.48
N TYR A 146 -21.53 3.98 -5.45
CA TYR A 146 -20.92 5.18 -6.00
C TYR A 146 -21.97 6.15 -6.55
N ASN A 147 -22.91 5.68 -7.36
CA ASN A 147 -23.95 6.55 -7.93
C ASN A 147 -24.81 7.18 -6.83
N LYS A 148 -25.19 6.42 -5.79
CA LYS A 148 -25.93 6.96 -4.63
C LYS A 148 -25.13 8.05 -3.90
N LEU A 149 -23.82 7.89 -3.75
CA LEU A 149 -22.96 8.90 -3.14
C LEU A 149 -22.90 10.16 -4.01
N VAL A 150 -22.73 10.02 -5.32
CA VAL A 150 -22.70 11.16 -6.26
C VAL A 150 -24.05 11.87 -6.31
N ASP A 151 -25.16 11.14 -6.36
CA ASP A 151 -26.51 11.73 -6.36
C ASP A 151 -26.80 12.51 -5.06
N HIS A 152 -26.25 12.05 -3.93
CA HIS A 152 -26.48 12.67 -2.62
C HIS A 152 -25.55 13.85 -2.34
N PHE A 153 -24.26 13.73 -2.66
CA PHE A 153 -23.23 14.72 -2.31
C PHE A 153 -22.80 15.61 -3.48
N GLY A 154 -23.12 15.24 -4.72
CA GLY A 154 -22.56 15.84 -5.92
C GLY A 154 -21.10 15.40 -6.16
N ILE A 155 -20.54 15.85 -7.29
CA ILE A 155 -19.11 15.79 -7.54
C ILE A 155 -18.70 17.16 -8.09
N ASP A 156 -17.72 17.80 -7.46
CA ASP A 156 -17.12 19.02 -8.02
C ASP A 156 -16.38 18.63 -9.31
N GLN A 157 -16.62 19.37 -10.40
CA GLN A 157 -15.93 19.17 -11.69
C GLN A 157 -14.56 19.85 -11.70
#